data_AF-A0A819PJ42-F1
#
_entry.id   AF-A0A819PJ42-F1
#
_cell.length_a   1.000
_cell.length_b   1.000
_cell.length_c   1.000
_cell.angle_alpha   90.00
_cell.angle_beta   90.00
_cell.angle_gamma   90.00
#
_symmetry.space_group_name_H-M   'P 1'
#
loop_
_entity.id
_entity.type
_entity.pdbx_description
1 polymer ?
#
loop_
_entity_poly.entity_id
_entity_poly.type
_entity_poly.pdbx_seq_one_letter_code
_entity_poly.pdbx_strand_id
1 'polypeptide(L)'
;HTQIKQGGGIERFYHRVGTKLYMPPELLDRNSKFNFDRINSYQQGDMYSLALVLWEIGNCCCSLIHIRPYENQLSINFNLDDLIQLILIEQKRPMCCINTSDK
;
A
#
# COMPACT_ATOMS: atom_id res chain seq x y z
N HIS A 1 38.34 20.99 -9.36
CA HIS A 1 37.89 20.60 -8.01
C HIS A 1 36.64 21.38 -7.62
N THR A 2 35.44 20.88 -7.94
CA THR A 2 34.22 21.23 -7.21
C THR A 2 33.23 20.08 -7.36
N GLN A 3 33.08 19.30 -6.29
CA GLN A 3 32.13 18.19 -6.18
C GLN A 3 30.73 18.77 -5.94
N ILE A 4 29.78 18.51 -6.85
CA ILE A 4 28.37 18.81 -6.61
C ILE A 4 27.79 17.63 -5.83
N LYS A 5 27.42 17.90 -4.57
CA LYS A 5 26.75 16.98 -3.65
C LYS A 5 25.47 16.43 -4.27
N GLN A 6 25.34 15.10 -4.30
CA GLN A 6 24.11 14.41 -4.64
C GLN A 6 23.02 14.69 -3.59
N GLY A 7 21.97 15.40 -3.99
CA GLY A 7 20.72 15.54 -3.25
C GLY A 7 19.77 14.38 -3.54
N GLY A 8 20.04 13.21 -2.97
CA GLY A 8 19.36 11.93 -3.27
C GLY A 8 17.99 11.70 -2.60
N GLY A 9 17.15 12.72 -2.44
CA GLY A 9 15.86 12.59 -1.73
C GLY A 9 14.60 12.73 -2.58
N ILE A 10 14.64 13.57 -3.62
CA ILE A 10 13.41 14.05 -4.27
C ILE A 10 13.13 13.28 -5.58
N GLU A 11 14.16 12.73 -6.25
CA GLU A 11 13.99 12.06 -7.55
C GLU A 11 13.22 10.73 -7.54
N ARG A 12 13.06 10.06 -6.38
CA ARG A 12 12.49 8.70 -6.35
C ARG A 12 10.97 8.63 -6.26
N PHE A 13 10.30 9.77 -6.09
CA PHE A 13 8.82 9.83 -6.03
C PHE A 13 8.18 10.21 -7.37
N TYR A 14 8.94 10.70 -8.36
CA TYR A 14 8.40 11.15 -9.65
C TYR A 14 7.77 10.03 -10.50
N HIS A 15 7.94 8.76 -10.13
CA HIS A 15 7.33 7.61 -10.80
C HIS A 15 6.22 6.93 -9.98
N ARG A 16 5.95 7.40 -8.75
CA ARG A 16 4.93 6.80 -7.87
C ARG A 16 3.61 7.53 -8.05
N VAL A 17 2.93 7.22 -9.15
CA VAL A 17 1.56 7.66 -9.42
C VAL A 17 0.57 6.62 -8.89
N GLY A 18 -0.57 7.08 -8.34
CA GLY A 18 -1.63 6.22 -7.82
C GLY A 18 -2.05 6.54 -6.38
N THR A 19 -3.16 5.95 -5.94
CA THR A 19 -3.68 6.12 -4.59
C THR A 19 -2.82 5.32 -3.61
N LYS A 20 -2.13 6.02 -2.70
CA LYS A 20 -1.11 5.44 -1.79
C LYS A 20 -1.57 4.17 -1.06
N LEU A 21 -2.83 4.10 -0.63
CA LEU A 21 -3.39 2.96 0.10
C LEU A 21 -3.46 1.65 -0.70
N TYR A 22 -3.49 1.74 -2.03
CA TYR A 22 -3.58 0.58 -2.91
C TYR A 22 -2.22 0.17 -3.48
N MET A 23 -1.18 0.96 -3.20
CA MET A 23 0.15 0.73 -3.74
C MET A 23 0.79 -0.50 -3.08
N PRO A 24 1.38 -1.41 -3.86
CA PRO A 24 2.01 -2.60 -3.31
C PRO A 24 3.28 -2.25 -2.50
N PRO A 25 3.66 -3.10 -1.52
CA PRO A 25 4.76 -2.81 -0.61
C PRO A 25 6.10 -2.58 -1.32
N GLU A 26 6.37 -3.28 -2.42
CA GLU A 26 7.60 -3.12 -3.22
C GLU A 26 7.70 -1.75 -3.90
N LEU A 27 6.57 -1.10 -4.16
CA LEU A 27 6.49 0.25 -4.74
C LEU A 27 6.48 1.32 -3.63
N LEU A 28 6.04 0.97 -2.42
CA LEU A 28 6.10 1.83 -1.23
C LEU A 28 7.51 1.89 -0.62
N ASP A 29 8.32 0.84 -0.70
CA ASP A 29 9.68 0.78 -0.12
C ASP A 29 10.58 1.93 -0.61
N ARG A 30 11.29 2.61 0.30
CA ARG A 30 12.26 3.68 -0.04
C ARG A 30 13.44 3.17 -0.87
N ASN A 31 13.74 1.88 -0.79
CA ASN A 31 14.72 1.20 -1.64
C ASN A 31 14.14 0.67 -2.96
N SER A 32 12.83 0.82 -3.17
CA SER A 32 12.06 0.45 -4.37
C SER A 32 12.61 -0.78 -5.08
N LYS A 33 12.27 -1.98 -4.58
CA LYS A 33 12.59 -3.24 -5.27
C LYS A 33 11.73 -3.47 -6.52
N PHE A 34 10.80 -2.56 -6.82
CA PHE A 34 9.97 -2.61 -8.00
C PHE A 34 10.83 -2.50 -9.27
N ASN A 35 10.70 -3.49 -10.16
CA ASN A 35 11.42 -3.52 -11.42
C ASN A 35 10.54 -2.88 -12.51
N PHE A 36 10.85 -1.63 -12.87
CA PHE A 36 10.09 -0.85 -13.85
C PHE A 36 10.24 -1.34 -15.29
N ASP A 37 11.25 -2.18 -15.59
CA ASP A 37 11.51 -2.72 -16.92
C ASP A 37 10.74 -4.03 -17.20
N ARG A 38 10.08 -4.60 -16.18
CA ARG A 38 9.38 -5.88 -16.28
C ARG A 38 7.87 -5.71 -16.17
N ILE A 39 7.16 -6.09 -17.23
CA ILE A 39 5.68 -6.11 -17.27
C ILE A 39 5.09 -6.90 -16.09
N ASN A 40 5.70 -8.03 -15.73
CA ASN A 40 5.21 -8.86 -14.62
C ASN A 40 5.19 -8.13 -13.26
N SER A 41 6.07 -7.14 -13.04
CA SER A 41 6.06 -6.36 -11.80
C SER A 41 4.84 -5.45 -11.72
N TYR A 42 4.43 -4.84 -12.83
CA TYR A 42 3.17 -4.08 -12.90
C TYR A 42 1.97 -4.98 -12.68
N GLN A 43 1.92 -6.16 -13.32
CA GLN A 43 0.85 -7.14 -13.10
C GLN A 43 0.74 -7.58 -11.63
N GLN A 44 1.88 -7.78 -10.95
CA GLN A 44 1.89 -8.10 -9.52
C GLN A 44 1.35 -6.94 -8.67
N GLY A 45 1.72 -5.70 -8.99
CA GLY A 45 1.18 -4.51 -8.33
C GLY A 45 -0.34 -4.32 -8.55
N ASP A 46 -0.81 -4.62 -9.77
CA ASP A 46 -2.24 -4.61 -10.09
C ASP A 46 -2.99 -5.70 -9.33
N MET A 47 -2.43 -6.91 -9.22
CA MET A 47 -3.01 -7.99 -8.42
C MET A 47 -3.11 -7.64 -6.94
N TYR A 48 -2.12 -6.93 -6.39
CA TYR A 48 -2.19 -6.41 -5.02
C TYR A 48 -3.32 -5.38 -4.86
N SER A 49 -3.40 -4.43 -5.79
CA SER A 49 -4.46 -3.41 -5.79
C SER A 49 -5.85 -4.05 -5.91
N LEU A 50 -6.00 -5.03 -6.81
CA LEU A 50 -7.23 -5.78 -7.00
C LEU A 50 -7.63 -6.55 -5.73
N ALA A 51 -6.67 -7.17 -5.03
CA ALA A 51 -6.96 -7.88 -3.79
C ALA A 51 -7.54 -6.95 -2.70
N LEU A 52 -7.06 -5.71 -2.61
CA LEU A 52 -7.60 -4.71 -1.70
C LEU A 52 -9.03 -4.27 -2.08
N VAL A 53 -9.31 -4.11 -3.37
CA VAL A 53 -10.67 -3.83 -3.86
C VAL A 53 -11.61 -4.99 -3.59
N LEU A 54 -11.17 -6.24 -3.82
CA LEU A 54 -11.95 -7.43 -3.48
C LEU A 54 -12.22 -7.51 -1.98
N TRP A 55 -11.25 -7.12 -1.14
CA TRP A 55 -11.44 -7.00 0.30
C TRP A 55 -12.53 -5.96 0.63
N GLU A 56 -12.53 -4.78 0.02
CA GLU A 56 -13.59 -3.78 0.25
C GLU A 56 -14.98 -4.31 -0.13
N ILE A 57 -15.10 -4.95 -1.30
CA ILE A 57 -16.35 -5.56 -1.76
C ILE A 57 -16.83 -6.62 -0.76
N GLY A 58 -15.91 -7.47 -0.28
CA GLY A 58 -16.21 -8.48 0.74
C GLY A 58 -16.69 -7.86 2.06
N ASN A 59 -16.05 -6.80 2.54
CA ASN A 59 -16.47 -6.13 3.77
C ASN A 59 -17.80 -5.39 3.63
N CYS A 60 -18.11 -4.83 2.45
CA CYS A 60 -19.42 -4.25 2.17
C CYS A 60 -20.56 -5.28 2.23
N CYS A 61 -20.26 -6.57 2.01
CA CYS A 61 -21.24 -7.64 2.17
C CYS A 61 -21.52 -7.95 3.66
N CYS A 62 -20.51 -7.78 4.52
CA CYS A 62 -20.62 -8.03 5.96
C CYS A 62 -21.03 -6.79 6.78
N SER A 63 -20.83 -5.59 6.25
CA SER A 63 -21.04 -4.32 6.93
C SER A 63 -21.71 -3.31 5.99
N LEU A 64 -22.68 -2.55 6.50
CA LEU A 64 -23.32 -1.46 5.74
C LEU A 64 -22.43 -0.21 5.60
N ILE A 65 -21.26 -0.21 6.24
CA ILE A 65 -20.31 0.91 6.22
C ILE A 65 -19.16 0.56 5.29
N HIS A 66 -18.94 1.41 4.29
CA HIS A 66 -17.77 1.35 3.42
C HIS A 66 -16.52 1.82 4.19
N ILE A 67 -15.50 0.97 4.24
CA ILE A 67 -14.22 1.24 4.93
C ILE A 67 -13.10 0.99 3.93
N ARG A 68 -12.19 1.95 3.78
CA ARG A 68 -11.02 1.80 2.90
C ARG A 68 -9.97 0.86 3.52
N PRO A 69 -9.09 0.27 2.71
CA PRO A 69 -8.01 -0.57 3.21
C PRO A 69 -7.20 0.19 4.26
N TYR A 70 -6.89 -0.50 5.35
CA TYR A 70 -6.08 0.03 6.46
C TYR A 70 -6.68 1.21 7.25
N GLU A 71 -7.88 1.69 6.91
CA GLU A 71 -8.49 2.88 7.55
C GLU A 71 -8.75 2.66 9.06
N ASN A 72 -9.10 1.45 9.48
CA ASN A 72 -9.27 1.10 10.89
C ASN A 72 -7.94 0.91 11.65
N GLN A 73 -6.82 0.78 10.93
CA GLN A 73 -5.49 0.53 11.50
C GLN A 73 -4.61 1.79 11.49
N LEU A 74 -5.06 2.85 10.82
CA LEU A 74 -4.34 4.09 10.64
C LEU A 74 -5.04 5.23 11.39
N SER A 75 -4.25 6.22 11.79
CA SER A 75 -4.78 7.48 12.32
C SER A 75 -5.51 8.26 11.21
N ILE A 76 -6.52 9.07 11.57
CA ILE A 76 -7.31 9.89 10.61
C ILE A 76 -6.43 10.76 9.69
N ASN A 77 -5.29 11.26 10.19
CA ASN A 77 -4.36 12.10 9.46
C ASN A 77 -3.03 11.38 9.15
N PHE A 78 -3.07 10.09 8.82
CA PHE A 78 -1.84 9.32 8.58
C PHE A 78 -1.05 9.82 7.36
N ASN A 79 0.26 9.63 7.43
CA ASN A 79 1.21 10.01 6.40
C ASN A 79 1.68 8.78 5.61
N LEU A 80 2.43 9.00 4.52
CA LEU A 80 3.01 7.88 3.75
C LEU A 80 3.94 7.01 4.61
N ASP A 81 4.69 7.61 5.52
CA ASP A 81 5.60 6.88 6.40
C ASP A 81 4.85 5.98 7.40
N ASP A 82 3.68 6.40 7.87
CA ASP A 82 2.83 5.57 8.74
C ASP A 82 2.29 4.35 7.98
N LEU A 83 1.91 4.55 6.72
CA LEU A 83 1.48 3.47 5.84
C LEU A 83 2.62 2.48 5.57
N ILE A 84 3.83 2.98 5.31
CA ILE A 84 5.03 2.16 5.12
C ILE A 84 5.34 1.37 6.39
N GLN A 85 5.30 2.02 7.55
CA GLN A 85 5.50 1.37 8.85
C GLN A 85 4.50 0.21 9.03
N LEU A 86 3.22 0.45 8.78
CA LEU A 86 2.16 -0.55 8.93
C LEU A 86 2.34 -1.75 7.96
N ILE A 87 2.58 -1.47 6.67
CA ILE A 87 2.55 -2.51 5.62
C ILE A 87 3.88 -3.25 5.50
N LEU A 88 5.01 -2.54 5.59
CA LEU A 88 6.35 -3.11 5.36
C LEU A 88 7.03 -3.54 6.66
N ILE A 89 6.93 -2.75 7.74
CA ILE A 89 7.62 -3.05 9.00
C ILE A 89 6.77 -3.96 9.87
N GLU A 90 5.51 -3.59 10.13
CA GLU A 90 4.59 -4.39 10.94
C GLU A 90 3.94 -5.54 10.15
N GLN A 91 4.10 -5.56 8.81
CA GLN A 91 3.55 -6.56 7.90
C GLN A 91 2.03 -6.79 8.06
N LYS A 92 1.29 -5.78 8.50
CA LYS A 92 -0.16 -5.87 8.67
C LYS A 92 -0.88 -5.88 7.32
N ARG A 93 -2.04 -6.53 7.30
CA ARG A 93 -2.96 -6.58 6.16
C ARG A 93 -4.38 -6.25 6.65
N PRO A 94 -5.29 -5.82 5.75
CA PRO A 94 -6.67 -5.56 6.11
C PRO A 94 -7.33 -6.86 6.59
N MET A 95 -7.94 -6.82 7.77
CA MET A 95 -8.61 -7.99 8.34
C MET A 95 -9.94 -8.19 7.62
N CYS A 96 -10.22 -9.39 7.12
CA CYS A 96 -11.58 -9.71 6.65
C CYS A 96 -12.53 -9.75 7.85
N CYS A 97 -13.75 -9.25 7.69
CA CYS A 97 -14.85 -9.57 8.59
C CYS A 97 -15.08 -11.09 8.59
N ILE A 98 -14.52 -11.80 9.56
CA ILE A 98 -14.91 -13.18 9.87
C ILE A 98 -16.18 -13.10 10.72
N ASN A 99 -17.29 -13.64 10.22
CA ASN A 99 -18.48 -13.86 11.02
C ASN A 99 -18.11 -14.80 12.17
N THR A 100 -18.01 -14.28 13.39
CA THR A 100 -17.69 -15.08 14.59
C THR A 100 -18.88 -15.91 15.09
N SER A 101 -19.68 -16.48 14.19
CA SER A 101 -20.83 -17.31 14.52
C SER A 101 -20.52 -18.82 14.57
N ASP A 102 -19.30 -19.23 14.25
CA ASP A 102 -18.85 -20.64 14.40
C ASP A 102 -18.09 -20.86 15.73
N LYS A 103 -18.74 -20.60 16.87
CA LYS A 103 -18.32 -21.11 18.18
C LYS A 103 -19.49 -21.79 18.90
#